data_AF-T0TF82-F1
#
_entry.id   AF-T0TF82-F1
#
_cell.length_a   1.000
_cell.length_b   1.000
_cell.length_c   1.000
_cell.angle_alpha   90.00
_cell.angle_beta   90.00
_cell.angle_gamma   90.00
#
_symmetry.space_group_name_H-M   'P 1'
#
loop_
_entity.id
_entity.type
_entity.pdbx_description
1 polymer ?
#
loop_
_entity_poly.entity_id
_entity_poly.type
_entity_poly.pdbx_seq_one_letter_code
_entity_poly.pdbx_strand_id
1 'polypeptide(L)'
;MVKVSNLGYPRLGENREWKKLIESYWSGNISQAELEAQAKVLRLSFLKKQAEAGLDLIPVGDFSLYDHILDLSVQFGVIPNRFSKEDVNLDLFLRLPVETRTMWLLQ
;
A
#
# COMPACT_ATOMS: atom_id res chain seq x y z
N MET A 1 18.59 28.76 6.52
CA MET A 1 18.18 28.08 5.28
C MET A 1 16.79 27.50 5.52
N VAL A 2 15.83 27.81 4.65
CA VAL A 2 14.45 27.27 4.75
C VAL A 2 14.45 25.87 4.13
N LYS A 3 13.81 24.91 4.79
CA LYS A 3 13.69 23.52 4.28
C LYS A 3 12.39 23.34 3.49
N VAL A 4 12.43 22.51 2.46
CA VAL A 4 11.30 22.13 1.60
C VAL A 4 10.92 20.66 1.84
N SER A 5 9.61 20.40 1.94
CA SER A 5 9.07 19.07 2.20
C SER A 5 7.65 18.92 1.65
N ASN A 6 7.12 17.70 1.69
CA ASN A 6 5.71 17.37 1.44
C ASN A 6 5.22 16.34 2.48
N LEU A 7 3.93 16.02 2.47
CA LEU A 7 3.31 15.11 3.46
C LEU A 7 3.20 13.65 2.98
N GLY A 8 3.41 13.40 1.69
CA GLY A 8 3.18 12.10 1.06
C GLY A 8 3.29 12.21 -0.46
N TYR A 9 3.33 11.05 -1.12
CA TYR A 9 3.53 10.94 -2.57
C TYR A 9 2.51 10.00 -3.22
N PRO A 10 1.95 10.34 -4.41
CA PRO A 10 0.98 9.48 -5.08
C PRO A 10 1.55 8.09 -5.38
N ARG A 11 0.97 7.06 -4.75
CA ARG A 11 1.39 5.66 -4.93
C ARG A 11 1.07 5.06 -6.29
N LEU A 12 0.20 5.68 -7.08
CA LEU A 12 -0.37 5.10 -8.31
C LEU A 12 0.71 4.82 -9.38
N GLY A 13 1.75 5.64 -9.42
CA GLY A 13 2.73 5.69 -10.51
C GLY A 13 2.21 6.46 -11.74
N GLU A 14 3.11 6.80 -12.66
CA GLU A 14 2.82 7.65 -13.83
C GLU A 14 1.84 6.98 -14.80
N ASN A 15 1.89 5.65 -14.93
CA ASN A 15 1.06 4.86 -15.84
C ASN A 15 0.18 3.84 -15.10
N ARG A 16 -0.13 4.13 -13.83
CA ARG A 16 -0.91 3.27 -12.93
C ARG A 16 -0.26 1.90 -12.69
N GLU A 17 1.06 1.87 -12.62
CA GLU A 17 1.88 0.68 -12.39
C GLU A 17 1.47 -0.03 -11.10
N TRP A 18 1.18 0.74 -10.04
CA TRP A 18 0.70 0.20 -8.77
C TRP A 18 -0.63 -0.54 -8.91
N LYS A 19 -1.58 0.02 -9.67
CA LYS A 19 -2.89 -0.62 -9.89
C LYS A 19 -2.73 -1.95 -10.63
N LYS A 20 -1.93 -1.94 -11.71
CA LYS A 20 -1.64 -3.14 -12.50
C LYS A 20 -0.95 -4.22 -11.67
N LEU A 21 -0.05 -3.81 -10.77
CA LEU A 21 0.65 -4.71 -9.86
C LEU A 21 -0.31 -5.42 -8.90
N ILE A 22 -1.17 -4.66 -8.21
CA ILE A 22 -2.16 -5.21 -7.28
C ILE A 22 -3.18 -6.11 -8.01
N GLU A 23 -3.68 -5.68 -9.18
CA GLU A 23 -4.62 -6.48 -9.97
C GLU A 23 -4.00 -7.79 -10.46
N SER A 24 -2.72 -7.76 -10.85
CA SER A 24 -1.99 -8.96 -11.28
C SER A 24 -1.78 -9.95 -10.11
N TYR A 25 -1.61 -9.43 -8.89
CA TYR A 25 -1.57 -10.26 -7.69
C TYR A 25 -2.92 -10.94 -7.44
N TRP A 26 -4.01 -10.17 -7.46
CA TRP A 26 -5.37 -10.70 -7.22
C TRP A 26 -5.81 -11.70 -8.28
N SER A 27 -5.34 -11.58 -9.53
CA SER A 27 -5.61 -12.56 -10.59
C SER A 27 -4.70 -13.79 -10.51
N GLY A 28 -3.78 -13.88 -9.54
CA GLY A 28 -2.84 -14.98 -9.39
C GLY A 28 -1.72 -15.01 -10.45
N ASN A 29 -1.49 -13.91 -11.16
CA ASN A 29 -0.46 -13.83 -12.21
C ASN A 29 0.95 -13.62 -11.66
N ILE A 30 1.06 -13.12 -10.42
CA ILE A 30 2.34 -12.92 -9.72
C ILE A 30 2.25 -13.45 -8.28
N SER A 31 3.37 -13.91 -7.77
CA SER A 31 3.55 -14.35 -6.39
C SER A 31 3.65 -13.18 -5.40
N GLN A 32 3.51 -13.48 -4.10
CA GLN A 32 3.71 -12.49 -3.03
C GLN A 32 5.13 -11.89 -3.09
N ALA A 33 6.15 -12.72 -3.31
CA ALA A 33 7.53 -12.26 -3.40
C ALA A 33 7.73 -11.27 -4.58
N GLU A 34 7.08 -11.53 -5.72
CA GLU A 34 7.11 -10.62 -6.87
C GLU A 34 6.36 -9.32 -6.59
N LEU A 35 5.21 -9.40 -5.90
CA LEU A 35 4.47 -8.21 -5.46
C LEU A 35 5.35 -7.31 -4.57
N GLU A 36 5.99 -7.88 -3.56
CA GLU A 36 6.88 -7.15 -2.63
C GLU A 36 8.08 -6.54 -3.35
N ALA A 37 8.71 -7.30 -4.25
CA ALA A 37 9.85 -6.84 -5.04
C ALA A 37 9.48 -5.68 -5.97
N GLN A 38 8.38 -5.80 -6.73
CA GLN A 38 7.94 -4.74 -7.64
C GLN A 38 7.43 -3.51 -6.88
N ALA A 39 6.74 -3.70 -5.75
CA ALA A 39 6.33 -2.59 -4.88
C ALA A 39 7.54 -1.85 -4.31
N LYS A 40 8.64 -2.56 -3.99
CA LYS A 40 9.90 -1.94 -3.59
C LYS A 40 10.49 -1.08 -4.71
N VAL A 41 10.46 -1.55 -5.96
CA VAL A 41 10.92 -0.76 -7.12
C VAL A 41 10.11 0.54 -7.25
N LEU A 42 8.79 0.47 -7.10
CA LEU A 42 7.93 1.68 -7.11
C LEU A 42 8.28 2.65 -5.98
N ARG A 43 8.44 2.16 -4.74
CA ARG A 43 8.86 3.02 -3.62
C ARG A 43 10.18 3.71 -3.90
N LEU A 44 11.17 2.97 -4.43
CA LEU A 44 12.49 3.54 -4.74
C LEU A 44 12.42 4.59 -5.86
N SER A 45 11.60 4.39 -6.89
CA SER A 45 11.44 5.39 -7.95
C SER A 45 10.79 6.67 -7.43
N PHE A 46 9.81 6.56 -6.52
CA PHE A 46 9.16 7.72 -5.90
C PHE A 46 10.10 8.50 -4.97
N LEU A 47 10.92 7.78 -4.18
CA LEU A 47 11.94 8.41 -3.35
C LEU A 47 12.99 9.13 -4.20
N LYS A 48 13.47 8.48 -5.26
CA LYS A 48 14.44 9.05 -6.19
C LYS A 48 13.90 10.32 -6.85
N LYS A 49 12.66 10.30 -7.34
CA LYS A 49 12.04 11.46 -7.98
C LYS A 49 11.89 12.66 -7.04
N GLN A 50 11.56 12.42 -5.77
CA GLN A 50 11.48 13.48 -4.76
C GLN A 50 12.85 14.04 -4.39
N ALA A 51 13.86 13.18 -4.29
CA ALA A 51 15.25 13.60 -4.06
C ALA A 51 15.79 14.45 -5.23
N GLU A 52 15.54 14.01 -6.46
CA GLU A 52 15.93 14.75 -7.68
C GLU A 52 15.18 16.08 -7.84
N ALA A 53 13.98 16.20 -7.24
CA ALA A 53 13.23 17.46 -7.16
C ALA A 53 13.76 18.43 -6.11
N GLY A 54 14.79 18.04 -5.32
CA GLY A 54 15.45 18.92 -4.35
C GLY A 54 14.75 19.04 -3.01
N LEU A 55 13.93 18.06 -2.60
CA LEU A 55 13.34 18.04 -1.26
C LEU A 55 14.41 17.81 -0.18
N ASP A 56 14.38 18.62 0.89
CA ASP A 56 15.25 18.44 2.05
C ASP A 56 14.74 17.32 2.97
N LEU A 57 13.42 17.14 3.03
CA LEU A 57 12.74 16.14 3.86
C LEU A 57 11.70 15.39 3.01
N ILE A 58 11.95 14.11 2.77
CA ILE A 58 11.11 13.23 1.95
C ILE A 58 10.25 12.36 2.87
N PRO A 59 8.92 12.26 2.66
CA PRO A 59 8.07 11.40 3.46
C PRO A 59 8.39 9.93 3.22
N VAL A 60 8.29 9.14 4.29
CA VAL A 60 8.41 7.69 4.25
C VAL A 60 7.33 7.11 5.16
N GLY A 61 6.58 6.13 4.65
CA GLY A 61 5.49 5.46 5.38
C GLY A 61 4.08 5.72 4.84
N ASP A 62 3.94 6.63 3.86
CA ASP A 62 2.69 6.93 3.17
C ASP A 62 2.34 5.91 2.06
N PHE A 63 3.34 5.20 1.53
CA PHE A 63 3.12 4.14 0.54
C PHE A 63 2.40 2.95 1.17
N SER A 64 1.27 2.58 0.58
CA SER A 64 0.46 1.42 0.99
C SER A 64 0.14 0.52 -0.18
N LEU A 65 -0.01 -0.78 0.08
CA LEU A 65 -0.50 -1.76 -0.90
C LEU A 65 -2.03 -1.73 -1.05
N TYR A 66 -2.75 -1.02 -0.17
CA TYR A 66 -4.18 -0.80 -0.33
C TYR A 66 -4.67 0.52 0.27
N ASP A 67 -4.51 0.72 1.58
CA ASP A 67 -4.88 1.94 2.28
C ASP A 67 -4.06 2.11 3.57
N HIS A 68 -3.63 3.33 3.84
CA HIS A 68 -2.81 3.69 4.97
C HIS A 68 -3.51 3.56 6.34
N ILE A 69 -4.85 3.70 6.41
CA ILE A 69 -5.59 3.42 7.65
C ILE A 69 -5.69 1.91 7.88
N LEU A 70 -5.81 1.13 6.82
CA LEU A 70 -5.74 -0.33 6.89
C LEU A 70 -4.36 -0.81 7.35
N ASP A 71 -3.28 -0.18 6.87
CA ASP A 71 -1.92 -0.47 7.34
C ASP A 71 -1.82 -0.31 8.86
N LEU A 72 -2.31 0.81 9.40
CA LEU A 72 -2.35 1.06 10.85
C LEU A 72 -3.25 0.06 11.58
N SER A 73 -4.40 -0.29 11.00
CA SER A 73 -5.34 -1.24 11.60
C SER A 73 -4.69 -2.61 11.78
N VAL A 74 -4.01 -3.10 10.74
CA VAL A 74 -3.28 -4.37 10.80
C VAL A 74 -2.06 -4.27 11.71
N GLN A 75 -1.28 -3.18 11.64
CA GLN A 75 -0.10 -2.96 12.46
C GLN A 75 -0.42 -2.93 13.97
N PHE A 76 -1.56 -2.36 14.36
CA PHE A 76 -2.00 -2.30 15.76
C PHE A 76 -2.86 -3.50 16.20
N GLY A 77 -3.06 -4.50 15.33
CA GLY A 77 -3.91 -5.66 15.65
C GLY A 77 -5.40 -5.31 15.75
N VAL A 78 -5.82 -4.16 15.21
CA VAL A 78 -7.22 -3.74 15.10
C VAL A 78 -7.84 -4.46 13.89
N ILE A 79 -7.98 -5.78 14.01
CA ILE A 79 -8.50 -6.66 12.97
C ILE A 79 -9.91 -7.15 13.39
N PRO A 80 -10.92 -7.14 12.50
CA PRO A 80 -12.25 -7.62 12.85
C PRO A 80 -12.25 -9.07 13.37
N ASN A 81 -13.00 -9.33 14.43
CA ASN A 81 -12.98 -10.62 15.15
C ASN A 81 -13.27 -11.87 14.27
N ARG A 82 -13.95 -11.72 13.14
CA ARG A 82 -14.19 -12.83 12.19
C ARG A 82 -12.90 -13.39 11.55
N PHE A 83 -11.82 -12.61 11.55
CA PHE A 83 -10.51 -13.02 11.07
C PHE A 83 -9.55 -13.43 12.21
N SER A 84 -10.04 -13.57 13.45
CA SER A 84 -9.18 -13.81 14.63
C SER A 84 -8.43 -15.14 14.61
N LYS A 85 -8.82 -16.07 13.74
CA LYS A 85 -8.20 -17.40 13.59
C LYS A 85 -7.19 -17.45 12.44
N GLU A 86 -7.02 -16.36 11.73
CA GLU A 86 -6.15 -16.30 10.56
C GLU A 86 -4.81 -15.65 10.90
N ASP A 87 -3.77 -16.11 10.20
CA ASP A 87 -2.44 -15.52 10.34
C ASP A 87 -2.43 -14.12 9.71
N VAL A 88 -1.85 -13.17 10.45
CA VAL A 88 -1.73 -11.79 9.99
C VAL A 88 -0.59 -11.70 8.97
N ASN A 89 -0.95 -11.80 7.69
CA ASN A 89 -0.04 -11.76 6.55
C ASN A 89 -0.57 -10.83 5.44
N LEU A 90 0.16 -10.75 4.32
CA LEU A 90 -0.19 -9.87 3.21
C LEU A 90 -1.51 -10.26 2.53
N ASP A 91 -1.82 -11.55 2.47
CA ASP A 91 -3.08 -12.05 1.92
C ASP A 91 -4.27 -11.59 2.75
N LEU A 92 -4.20 -11.74 4.07
CA LEU A 92 -5.23 -11.23 4.97
C LEU A 92 -5.39 -9.71 4.77
N PHE A 93 -4.28 -8.97 4.77
CA PHE A 93 -4.28 -7.52 4.55
C PHE A 93 -5.03 -7.13 3.26
N LEU A 94 -4.73 -7.77 2.12
CA LEU A 94 -5.37 -7.43 0.85
C LEU A 94 -6.83 -7.88 0.75
N ARG A 95 -7.26 -8.85 1.57
CA ARG A 95 -8.63 -9.39 1.59
C ARG A 95 -9.58 -8.64 2.51
N LEU A 96 -9.09 -8.11 3.64
CA LEU A 96 -9.86 -7.30 4.60
C LEU A 96 -10.78 -6.26 3.95
N PRO A 97 -10.32 -5.40 3.02
CA PRO A 97 -11.15 -4.34 2.43
C PRO A 97 -12.14 -4.87 1.38
N VAL A 98 -11.86 -6.00 0.73
CA VAL A 98 -12.74 -6.62 -0.26
C VAL A 98 -13.93 -7.27 0.42
N GLU A 99 -13.69 -8.00 1.50
CA GLU A 99 -14.73 -8.70 2.26
C GLU A 99 -15.49 -7.81 3.25
N THR A 100 -14.99 -6.62 3.57
CA THR A 100 -15.77 -5.61 4.32
C THR A 100 -16.72 -4.84 3.40
N ARG A 101 -16.40 -4.68 2.11
CA ARG A 101 -17.23 -3.93 1.14
C ARG A 101 -18.59 -4.57 0.85
N THR A 102 -18.72 -5.88 1.01
CA THR A 102 -20.03 -6.57 0.89
C THR A 102 -21.06 -6.12 1.93
N MET A 103 -20.68 -5.40 3.00
CA MET A 103 -21.62 -4.82 3.96
C MET A 103 -22.07 -3.39 3.64
N TRP A 104 -21.21 -2.56 3.02
CA TRP A 104 -21.54 -1.14 2.79
C TRP A 104 -22.50 -0.90 1.62
N LEU A 105 -22.77 -1.93 0.80
CA LEU A 105 -23.79 -1.90 -0.26
C LEU A 105 -25.14 -2.49 0.20
N LEU A 106 -25.25 -2.90 1.47
CA LEU A 106 -26.45 -3.52 2.06
C LEU A 106 -27.04 -2.71 3.23
N GLN A 107 -26.66 -1.43 3.39
CA GLN A 107 -27.35 -0.44 4.21
C GLN A 107 -27.87 0.69 3.32
#